data_AF-A0A364Y0W6-F1
#
_entry.id   AF-A0A364Y0W6-F1
#
_cell.length_a   1.000
_cell.length_b   1.000
_cell.length_c   1.000
_cell.angle_alpha   90.00
_cell.angle_beta   90.00
_cell.angle_gamma   90.00
#
_symmetry.space_group_name_H-M   'P 1'
#
loop_
_entity.id
_entity.type
_entity.pdbx_description
1 polymer ?
#
loop_
_entity_poly.entity_id
_entity_poly.type
_entity_poly.pdbx_seq_one_letter_code
_entity_poly.pdbx_strand_id
1 'polypeptide(L)'
;MELKFWIYLIIGAIYLLSRLLKKKEPEQQDIPNYQPEKPARKFDLPSAKPTATPGKSLTFEELLREISESKTATPVQTTVQTTTRPYQEAVVDYDDNLGEEAQDLEDTGYDYRKKDKIYDVYEEAKRQAFNRPSLEETMKVEDTVVRYGKFKEFEQAPQRDLVKEYLSELSDPEGMKKAVVMSEILQRRF
;
A
#
# COMPACT_ATOMS: atom_id res chain seq x y z
N MET A 1 33.78 54.81 -1.14
CA MET A 1 32.82 55.49 -2.04
C MET A 1 32.00 54.50 -2.87
N GLU A 2 32.60 53.39 -3.30
CA GLU A 2 31.96 52.38 -4.16
C GLU A 2 30.76 51.65 -3.54
N LEU A 3 30.83 51.26 -2.26
CA LEU A 3 29.72 50.57 -1.59
C LEU A 3 28.47 51.45 -1.44
N LYS A 4 28.65 52.76 -1.20
CA LYS A 4 27.54 53.71 -1.16
C LYS A 4 26.91 53.87 -2.55
N PHE A 5 27.72 53.93 -3.60
CA PHE A 5 27.25 53.98 -4.98
C PHE A 5 26.40 52.75 -5.34
N TRP A 6 26.89 51.54 -5.02
CA TRP A 6 26.13 50.31 -5.25
C TRP A 6 24.82 50.23 -4.47
N ILE A 7 24.81 50.70 -3.21
CA ILE A 7 23.57 50.79 -2.42
C ILE A 7 22.56 51.73 -3.07
N TYR A 8 22.98 52.92 -3.52
CA TYR A 8 22.08 53.85 -4.20
C TYR A 8 21.61 53.32 -5.56
N LEU A 9 22.44 52.56 -6.28
CA LEU A 9 22.06 51.90 -7.54
C LEU A 9 20.99 50.83 -7.32
N ILE A 10 21.14 49.99 -6.28
CA ILE A 10 20.15 48.97 -5.91
C ILE A 10 18.83 49.62 -5.47
N ILE A 11 18.88 50.67 -4.65
CA ILE A 11 17.68 51.41 -4.23
C ILE A 11 16.98 52.04 -5.44
N GLY A 12 17.73 52.63 -6.38
CA GLY A 12 17.20 53.17 -7.62
C GLY A 12 16.52 52.11 -8.48
N ALA A 13 17.13 50.93 -8.62
CA ALA A 13 16.55 49.81 -9.36
C ALA A 13 15.25 49.29 -8.70
N ILE A 14 15.25 49.09 -7.37
CA ILE A 14 14.06 48.65 -6.61
C ILE A 14 12.93 49.69 -6.72
N TYR A 15 13.26 50.98 -6.67
CA TYR A 15 12.27 52.06 -6.81
C TYR A 15 11.63 52.07 -8.20
N LEU A 16 12.44 51.85 -9.24
CA LEU A 16 11.97 51.80 -10.63
C LEU A 16 11.08 50.56 -10.86
N LEU A 17 11.50 49.39 -10.38
CA LEU A 17 10.70 48.15 -10.38
C LEU A 17 9.38 48.33 -9.62
N SER A 18 9.42 48.90 -8.40
CA SER A 18 8.22 49.15 -7.59
C SER A 18 7.22 50.08 -8.28
N ARG A 19 7.71 51.08 -9.03
CA ARG A 19 6.86 52.02 -9.77
C ARG A 19 6.23 51.39 -11.01
N LEU A 20 6.93 50.46 -11.67
CA LEU A 20 6.41 49.70 -12.81
C LEU A 20 5.43 48.60 -12.39
N LEU A 21 5.64 47.94 -11.24
CA LEU A 21 4.76 46.89 -10.74
C LEU A 21 3.48 47.40 -10.07
N LYS A 22 3.43 48.66 -9.59
CA LYS A 22 2.25 49.25 -8.92
C LYS A 22 1.04 49.53 -9.84
N LYS A 23 1.08 49.16 -11.12
CA LYS A 23 -0.06 49.33 -12.06
C LYS A 23 -1.03 48.14 -12.13
N LYS A 24 -0.89 47.13 -11.26
CA LYS A 24 -1.85 46.02 -11.20
C LYS A 24 -2.21 45.73 -9.76
N GLU A 25 -3.12 46.53 -9.24
CA GLU A 25 -3.97 46.13 -8.13
C GLU A 25 -5.09 45.29 -8.76
N PRO A 26 -5.17 43.97 -8.51
CA PRO A 26 -6.40 43.27 -8.78
C PRO A 26 -7.41 43.70 -7.71
N GLU A 27 -8.47 44.36 -8.17
CA GLU A 27 -9.70 44.51 -7.39
C GLU A 27 -10.06 43.16 -6.75
N GLN A 28 -10.42 43.19 -5.48
CA GLN A 28 -11.08 42.09 -4.79
C GLN A 28 -12.35 41.74 -5.56
N GLN A 29 -12.27 40.75 -6.44
CA GLN A 29 -13.45 40.15 -7.05
C GLN A 29 -14.05 39.14 -6.08
N ASP A 30 -15.30 39.38 -5.75
CA ASP A 30 -16.20 38.49 -5.02
C ASP A 30 -16.07 37.04 -5.51
N ILE A 31 -15.80 36.15 -4.57
CA ILE A 31 -15.63 34.71 -4.78
C ILE A 31 -16.99 34.10 -5.16
N PRO A 32 -17.20 33.55 -6.38
CA PRO A 32 -18.30 32.64 -6.59
C PRO A 32 -17.91 31.28 -5.99
N ASN A 33 -18.78 30.76 -5.12
CA ASN A 33 -18.67 29.44 -4.50
C ASN A 33 -18.59 28.35 -5.58
N TYR A 34 -17.37 27.90 -5.91
CA TYR A 34 -17.14 26.76 -6.77
C TYR A 34 -16.79 25.53 -5.93
N GLN A 35 -17.77 24.64 -5.85
CA GLN A 35 -17.64 23.28 -5.34
C GLN A 35 -16.71 22.49 -6.30
N PRO A 36 -15.63 21.85 -5.81
CA PRO A 36 -14.72 21.15 -6.70
C PRO A 36 -15.35 19.84 -7.19
N GLU A 37 -15.77 19.81 -8.46
CA GLU A 37 -16.00 18.54 -9.17
C GLU A 37 -14.65 17.83 -9.33
N LYS A 38 -14.54 16.64 -8.72
CA LYS A 38 -13.37 15.77 -8.82
C LYS A 38 -13.20 15.31 -10.28
N PRO A 39 -12.05 15.52 -10.94
CA PRO A 39 -11.82 14.94 -12.25
C PRO A 39 -11.64 13.42 -12.12
N ALA A 40 -12.59 12.66 -12.68
CA ALA A 40 -12.44 11.24 -12.92
C ALA A 40 -11.29 11.02 -13.92
N ARG A 41 -10.11 10.64 -13.41
CA ARG A 41 -9.01 10.15 -14.25
C ARG A 41 -9.43 8.80 -14.83
N LYS A 42 -9.74 8.78 -16.13
CA LYS A 42 -9.79 7.55 -16.92
C LYS A 42 -8.36 7.05 -17.06
N PHE A 43 -8.05 5.95 -16.39
CA PHE A 43 -6.82 5.19 -16.60
C PHE A 43 -7.21 3.97 -17.43
N ASP A 44 -6.78 3.93 -18.69
CA ASP A 44 -6.96 2.76 -19.54
C ASP A 44 -5.95 1.67 -19.12
N LEU A 45 -6.41 0.68 -18.35
CA LEU A 45 -5.69 -0.59 -18.18
C LEU A 45 -5.95 -1.50 -19.38
N PRO A 46 -4.99 -2.36 -19.79
CA PRO A 46 -5.22 -3.32 -20.84
C PRO A 46 -6.27 -4.35 -20.43
N SER A 47 -7.17 -4.59 -21.37
CA SER A 47 -8.33 -5.48 -21.35
C SER A 47 -8.10 -6.84 -20.69
N ALA A 48 -8.75 -7.06 -19.53
CA ALA A 48 -9.15 -8.37 -19.07
C ALA A 48 -10.68 -8.43 -19.11
N LYS A 49 -11.21 -9.52 -19.68
CA LYS A 49 -12.60 -9.74 -20.08
C LYS A 49 -13.62 -9.41 -18.96
N PRO A 50 -14.79 -8.81 -19.29
CA PRO A 50 -15.76 -8.40 -18.29
C PRO A 50 -16.69 -9.56 -17.91
N THR A 51 -16.83 -9.86 -16.64
CA THR A 51 -18.06 -10.49 -16.12
C THR A 51 -18.32 -10.03 -14.69
N ALA A 52 -19.58 -9.68 -14.43
CA ALA A 52 -20.22 -9.36 -13.15
C ALA A 52 -20.13 -7.91 -12.63
N THR A 53 -21.20 -7.17 -12.94
CA THR A 53 -21.97 -6.17 -12.14
C THR A 53 -21.26 -5.22 -11.16
N PRO A 54 -21.65 -3.94 -11.12
CA PRO A 54 -21.13 -2.97 -10.15
C PRO A 54 -21.47 -3.43 -8.73
N GLY A 55 -20.48 -3.94 -8.02
CA GLY A 55 -20.60 -4.31 -6.62
C GLY A 55 -20.97 -3.09 -5.80
N LYS A 56 -22.13 -3.13 -5.14
CA LYS A 56 -22.46 -2.20 -4.05
C LYS A 56 -21.28 -2.16 -3.10
N SER A 57 -20.78 -0.97 -2.79
CA SER A 57 -19.81 -0.78 -1.71
C SER A 57 -20.50 -1.18 -0.41
N LEU A 58 -20.13 -2.35 0.13
CA LEU A 58 -20.69 -2.88 1.36
C LEU A 58 -20.41 -1.89 2.50
N THR A 59 -21.45 -1.57 3.26
CA THR A 59 -21.31 -0.66 4.40
C THR A 59 -20.72 -1.40 5.60
N PHE A 60 -20.13 -0.68 6.56
CA PHE A 60 -19.48 -1.30 7.72
C PHE A 60 -20.42 -2.19 8.54
N GLU A 61 -21.70 -1.83 8.61
CA GLU A 61 -22.73 -2.67 9.25
C GLU A 61 -22.97 -3.97 8.48
N GLU A 62 -22.94 -3.92 7.14
CA GLU A 62 -23.03 -5.10 6.26
C GLU A 62 -21.81 -6.01 6.41
N LEU A 63 -20.61 -5.42 6.53
CA LEU A 63 -19.37 -6.16 6.79
C LEU A 63 -19.39 -6.83 8.17
N LEU A 64 -19.85 -6.13 9.21
CA LEU A 64 -19.97 -6.70 10.55
C LEU A 64 -21.02 -7.81 10.59
N ARG A 65 -22.12 -7.64 9.86
CA ARG A 65 -23.14 -8.67 9.71
C ARG A 65 -22.58 -9.91 9.02
N GLU A 66 -21.86 -9.74 7.92
CA GLU A 66 -21.20 -10.84 7.19
C GLU A 66 -20.16 -11.59 8.04
N ILE A 67 -19.36 -10.87 8.83
CA ILE A 67 -18.39 -11.46 9.77
C ILE A 67 -19.11 -12.19 10.93
N SER A 68 -20.24 -11.67 11.40
CA SER A 68 -21.01 -12.31 12.47
C SER A 68 -21.78 -13.55 12.00
N GLU A 69 -22.34 -13.52 10.79
CA GLU A 69 -23.06 -14.64 10.17
C GLU A 69 -22.08 -15.77 9.78
N SER A 70 -20.87 -15.44 9.31
CA SER A 70 -19.81 -16.42 9.01
C SER A 70 -19.23 -17.11 10.26
N LYS A 71 -19.33 -16.48 11.45
CA LYS A 71 -18.92 -17.11 12.71
C LYS A 71 -19.93 -18.13 13.24
N THR A 72 -21.17 -18.13 12.75
CA THR A 72 -22.19 -19.14 13.07
C THR A 72 -22.20 -20.34 12.12
N ALA A 73 -21.40 -20.33 11.04
CA ALA A 73 -21.29 -21.44 10.10
C ALA A 73 -20.10 -22.36 10.45
N THR A 74 -20.13 -22.95 11.65
CA THR A 74 -19.67 -24.33 11.93
C THR A 74 -19.92 -24.68 13.40
N PRO A 75 -21.11 -25.17 13.78
CA PRO A 75 -21.13 -26.45 14.47
C PRO A 75 -20.77 -27.51 13.44
N VAL A 76 -19.73 -28.29 13.71
CA VAL A 76 -19.42 -29.51 12.97
C VAL A 76 -20.62 -30.44 13.20
N GLN A 77 -21.62 -30.38 12.33
CA GLN A 77 -22.70 -31.35 12.28
C GLN A 77 -22.15 -32.57 11.57
N THR A 78 -21.67 -33.52 12.36
CA THR A 78 -21.56 -34.92 11.96
C THR A 78 -22.88 -35.31 11.31
N THR A 79 -22.86 -35.58 10.02
CA THR A 79 -24.02 -36.05 9.26
C THR A 79 -24.46 -37.41 9.81
N VAL A 80 -25.39 -37.41 10.75
CA VAL A 80 -26.19 -38.59 11.08
C VAL A 80 -27.35 -38.60 10.11
N GLN A 81 -27.21 -39.32 9.01
CA GLN A 81 -28.34 -39.65 8.14
C GLN A 81 -29.22 -40.66 8.88
N THR A 82 -30.37 -40.20 9.38
CA THR A 82 -31.48 -41.07 9.77
C THR A 82 -32.06 -41.72 8.53
N THR A 83 -31.56 -42.90 8.18
CA THR A 83 -32.31 -43.86 7.35
C THR A 83 -32.96 -44.86 8.28
N THR A 84 -34.28 -44.76 8.44
CA THR A 84 -35.11 -45.79 9.08
C THR A 84 -35.05 -47.07 8.23
N ARG A 85 -34.22 -48.02 8.63
CA ARG A 85 -34.39 -49.44 8.33
C ARG A 85 -34.36 -50.20 9.66
N PRO A 86 -35.25 -51.18 9.89
CA PRO A 86 -35.11 -52.07 11.04
C PRO A 86 -33.85 -52.92 10.80
N TYR A 87 -32.74 -52.50 11.40
CA TYR A 87 -31.53 -53.29 11.46
C TYR A 87 -31.79 -54.41 12.47
N GLN A 88 -31.83 -55.66 11.99
CA GLN A 88 -31.72 -56.81 12.87
C GLN A 88 -30.26 -56.85 13.33
N GLU A 89 -30.04 -56.55 14.60
CA GLU A 89 -28.73 -56.72 15.23
C GLU A 89 -28.40 -58.22 15.21
N ALA A 90 -27.51 -58.63 14.30
CA ALA A 90 -26.79 -59.87 14.46
C ALA A 90 -25.88 -59.65 15.68
N VAL A 91 -26.15 -60.36 16.77
CA VAL A 91 -25.27 -60.39 17.94
C VAL A 91 -23.94 -60.98 17.46
N VAL A 92 -22.95 -60.11 17.25
CA VAL A 92 -21.59 -60.51 16.92
C VAL A 92 -20.93 -60.88 18.24
N ASP A 93 -20.66 -62.17 18.43
CA ASP A 93 -19.87 -62.66 19.55
C ASP A 93 -18.39 -62.39 19.25
N TYR A 94 -17.78 -61.51 20.03
CA TYR A 94 -16.40 -61.07 19.84
C TYR A 94 -15.40 -61.95 20.60
N ASP A 95 -15.88 -62.92 21.38
CA ASP A 95 -15.04 -63.76 22.24
C ASP A 95 -14.30 -64.85 21.45
N ASP A 96 -14.85 -65.30 20.32
CA ASP A 96 -14.30 -66.43 19.55
C ASP A 96 -13.08 -66.07 18.68
N ASN A 97 -12.70 -64.79 18.56
CA ASN A 97 -11.64 -64.34 17.66
C ASN A 97 -10.57 -63.46 18.33
N LEU A 98 -10.51 -63.46 19.67
CA LEU A 98 -9.46 -62.79 20.42
C LEU A 98 -8.23 -63.72 20.48
N GLY A 99 -7.27 -63.49 19.60
CA GLY A 99 -5.97 -64.18 19.65
C GLY A 99 -5.25 -63.87 20.96
N GLU A 100 -4.39 -64.79 21.43
CA GLU A 100 -3.61 -64.62 22.67
C GLU A 100 -2.80 -63.31 22.64
N GLU A 101 -3.28 -62.27 23.33
CA GLU A 101 -2.59 -60.98 23.49
C GLU A 101 -1.49 -61.09 24.54
N ALA A 102 -0.43 -61.82 24.23
CA ALA A 102 0.83 -61.79 24.97
C ALA A 102 1.86 -60.95 24.19
N GLN A 103 1.62 -59.64 24.10
CA GLN A 103 2.68 -58.68 23.76
C GLN A 103 3.20 -58.04 25.03
N ASP A 104 4.51 -58.06 25.24
CA ASP A 104 5.14 -57.31 26.33
C ASP A 104 4.87 -55.81 26.14
N LEU A 105 4.18 -55.17 27.09
CA LEU A 105 3.71 -53.78 27.01
C LEU A 105 4.82 -52.72 27.14
N GLU A 106 6.07 -53.09 27.45
CA GLU A 106 7.12 -52.14 27.81
C GLU A 106 8.26 -52.06 26.77
N ASP A 107 8.10 -51.18 25.77
CA ASP A 107 9.24 -50.68 24.97
C ASP A 107 10.03 -49.66 25.82
N THR A 108 10.90 -50.16 26.69
CA THR A 108 11.76 -49.34 27.58
C THR A 108 12.82 -48.52 26.84
N GLY A 109 12.91 -48.63 25.51
CA GLY A 109 13.88 -47.95 24.65
C GLY A 109 13.33 -46.75 23.87
N TYR A 110 12.18 -46.18 24.24
CA TYR A 110 11.59 -45.05 23.51
C TYR A 110 12.38 -43.74 23.68
N ASP A 111 13.34 -43.51 22.77
CA ASP A 111 14.07 -42.24 22.67
C ASP A 111 13.24 -41.23 21.85
N TYR A 112 12.49 -40.38 22.57
CA TYR A 112 11.65 -39.31 22.00
C TYR A 112 12.40 -38.39 21.02
N ARG A 113 13.73 -38.26 21.16
CA ARG A 113 14.55 -37.40 20.29
C ARG A 113 14.84 -38.00 18.92
N LYS A 114 14.71 -39.32 18.75
CA LYS A 114 15.10 -40.03 17.51
C LYS A 114 13.92 -40.50 16.68
N LYS A 115 12.77 -40.75 17.31
CA LYS A 115 11.59 -41.31 16.63
C LYS A 115 10.60 -40.23 16.17
N ASP A 116 10.62 -39.06 16.80
CA ASP A 116 9.62 -38.02 16.56
C ASP A 116 10.13 -36.93 15.61
N LYS A 117 9.52 -36.85 14.42
CA LYS A 117 9.81 -35.80 13.42
C LYS A 117 9.56 -34.39 13.98
N ILE A 118 8.73 -34.28 15.02
CA ILE A 118 8.45 -33.03 15.71
C ILE A 118 9.72 -32.46 16.35
N TYR A 119 10.62 -33.32 16.86
CA TYR A 119 11.85 -32.87 17.49
C TYR A 119 12.83 -32.27 16.47
N ASP A 120 12.95 -32.90 15.29
CA ASP A 120 13.76 -32.37 14.19
C ASP A 120 13.26 -31.01 13.71
N VAL A 121 11.94 -30.86 13.54
CA VAL A 121 11.31 -29.59 13.15
C VAL A 121 11.54 -28.50 14.20
N TYR A 122 11.45 -28.84 15.49
CA TYR A 122 11.72 -27.92 16.59
C TYR A 122 13.18 -27.44 16.60
N GLU A 123 14.13 -28.37 16.48
CA GLU A 123 15.57 -28.03 16.45
C GLU A 123 15.93 -27.22 15.19
N GLU A 124 15.33 -27.53 14.04
CA GLU A 124 15.51 -26.77 12.81
C GLU A 124 14.96 -25.34 12.95
N ALA A 125 13.72 -25.18 13.43
CA ALA A 125 13.11 -23.88 13.65
C ALA A 125 13.90 -23.03 14.64
N LYS A 126 14.43 -23.65 15.71
CA LYS A 126 15.32 -23.00 16.67
C LYS A 126 16.57 -22.46 15.98
N ARG A 127 17.27 -23.28 15.19
CA ARG A 127 18.47 -22.84 14.44
C ARG A 127 18.16 -21.72 13.47
N GLN A 128 17.04 -21.81 12.75
CA GLN A 128 16.62 -20.76 11.82
C GLN A 128 16.32 -19.45 12.56
N ALA A 129 15.69 -19.49 13.74
CA ALA A 129 15.40 -18.29 14.53
C ALA A 129 16.68 -17.60 15.03
N PHE A 130 17.69 -18.36 15.45
CA PHE A 130 18.99 -17.80 15.86
C PHE A 130 19.79 -17.19 14.70
N ASN A 131 19.63 -17.70 13.49
CA ASN A 131 20.32 -17.20 12.30
C ASN A 131 19.58 -16.04 11.62
N ARG A 132 18.39 -15.64 12.10
CA ARG A 132 17.70 -14.48 11.56
C ARG A 132 18.41 -13.22 12.05
N PRO A 133 18.78 -12.29 11.14
CA PRO A 133 19.33 -11.02 11.55
C PRO A 133 18.32 -10.32 12.45
N SER A 134 18.81 -9.71 13.53
CA SER A 134 17.94 -8.98 14.44
C SER A 134 17.26 -7.84 13.70
N LEU A 135 16.07 -7.42 14.17
CA LEU A 135 15.39 -6.26 13.58
C LEU A 135 16.32 -5.04 13.57
N GLU A 136 17.13 -4.89 14.62
CA GLU A 136 18.15 -3.86 14.78
C GLU A 136 19.27 -3.95 13.74
N GLU A 137 19.64 -5.15 13.29
CA GLU A 137 20.65 -5.37 12.24
C GLU A 137 20.09 -5.12 10.83
N THR A 138 18.80 -5.43 10.60
CA THR A 138 18.14 -5.16 9.31
C THR A 138 17.68 -3.71 9.14
N MET A 139 17.46 -3.01 10.24
CA MET A 139 17.02 -1.62 10.23
C MET A 139 18.25 -0.71 10.15
N LYS A 140 18.53 -0.22 8.94
CA LYS A 140 19.56 0.80 8.71
C LYS A 140 19.20 2.04 9.52
N VAL A 141 20.01 2.35 10.52
CA VAL A 141 19.84 3.55 11.37
C VAL A 141 19.83 4.81 10.49
N GLU A 142 20.51 4.77 9.35
CA GLU A 142 20.49 5.81 8.34
C GLU A 142 19.07 6.11 7.84
N ASP A 143 18.17 5.14 7.72
CA ASP A 143 16.81 5.37 7.19
C ASP A 143 15.88 6.10 8.17
N THR A 144 16.30 6.28 9.43
CA THR A 144 15.48 6.89 10.48
C THR A 144 15.58 8.41 10.58
N VAL A 145 16.43 9.06 9.77
CA VAL A 145 16.48 10.53 9.74
C VAL A 145 15.28 11.05 8.94
N VAL A 146 14.12 11.09 9.60
CA VAL A 146 12.88 11.64 9.05
C VAL A 146 12.87 13.14 9.34
N ARG A 147 12.99 13.97 8.31
CA ARG A 147 12.57 15.37 8.41
C ARG A 147 11.05 15.38 8.32
N TYR A 148 10.39 16.14 9.20
CA TYR A 148 8.92 16.21 9.26
C TYR A 148 8.33 16.46 7.86
N GLY A 149 7.50 15.53 7.37
CA GLY A 149 6.80 15.63 6.09
C GLY A 149 7.57 15.23 4.83
N LYS A 150 8.79 14.68 4.92
CA LYS A 150 9.54 14.20 3.75
C LYS A 150 10.25 12.87 4.06
N PHE A 151 9.89 11.81 3.33
CA PHE A 151 10.62 10.53 3.38
C PHE A 151 11.88 10.61 2.52
N LYS A 152 12.95 9.91 2.92
CA LYS A 152 14.24 9.90 2.21
C LYS A 152 14.16 9.41 0.76
N GLU A 153 13.22 8.51 0.45
CA GLU A 153 12.97 8.07 -0.93
C GLU A 153 12.55 9.24 -1.85
N PHE A 154 11.95 10.31 -1.32
CA PHE A 154 11.59 11.49 -2.10
C PHE A 154 12.74 12.50 -2.27
N GLU A 155 13.86 12.34 -1.55
CA GLU A 155 15.06 13.18 -1.74
C GLU A 155 15.93 12.72 -2.92
N GLN A 156 15.76 11.48 -3.39
CA GLN A 156 16.55 10.93 -4.50
C GLN A 156 16.14 11.45 -5.88
N ALA A 157 14.97 12.07 -6.00
CA ALA A 157 14.59 12.74 -7.24
C ALA A 157 15.33 14.08 -7.33
N PRO A 158 16.24 14.29 -8.31
CA PRO A 158 16.83 15.61 -8.51
C PRO A 158 15.70 16.59 -8.76
N GLN A 159 15.62 17.65 -7.94
CA GLN A 159 14.69 18.74 -8.20
C GLN A 159 14.97 19.27 -9.60
N ARG A 160 14.02 19.09 -10.52
CA ARG A 160 14.17 19.56 -11.89
C ARG A 160 14.25 21.09 -11.83
N ASP A 161 15.35 21.63 -12.33
CA ASP A 161 15.52 23.07 -12.48
C ASP A 161 14.68 23.52 -13.68
N LEU A 162 13.41 23.83 -13.41
CA LEU A 162 12.41 24.18 -14.42
C LEU A 162 12.88 25.34 -15.31
N VAL A 163 13.61 26.31 -14.73
CA VAL A 163 14.11 27.46 -15.49
C VAL A 163 15.11 27.01 -16.56
N LYS A 164 16.04 26.10 -16.21
CA LYS A 164 16.98 25.56 -17.19
C LYS A 164 16.29 24.70 -18.23
N GLU A 165 15.29 23.92 -17.84
CA GLU A 165 14.49 23.09 -18.75
C GLU A 165 13.75 23.95 -19.79
N TYR A 166 13.10 25.03 -19.35
CA TYR A 166 12.45 25.98 -20.25
C TYR A 166 13.45 26.74 -21.13
N LEU A 167 14.61 27.14 -20.60
CA LEU A 167 15.65 27.80 -21.39
C LEU A 167 16.22 26.87 -22.47
N SER A 168 16.43 25.59 -22.16
CA SER A 168 16.84 24.61 -23.17
C SER A 168 15.75 24.40 -24.22
N GLU A 169 14.49 24.37 -23.82
CA GLU A 169 13.36 24.20 -24.74
C GLU A 169 13.18 25.41 -25.67
N LEU A 170 13.43 26.64 -25.19
CA LEU A 170 13.38 27.86 -26.00
C LEU A 170 14.56 28.03 -26.96
N SER A 171 15.65 27.27 -26.76
CA SER A 171 16.76 27.25 -27.72
C SER A 171 16.40 26.51 -29.01
N ASP A 172 15.41 25.62 -28.95
CA ASP A 172 14.97 24.84 -30.10
C ASP A 172 13.84 25.55 -30.87
N PRO A 173 13.86 25.50 -32.21
CA PRO A 173 12.82 26.14 -33.03
C PRO A 173 11.43 25.53 -32.81
N GLU A 174 11.35 24.27 -32.38
CA GLU A 174 10.09 23.61 -32.02
C GLU A 174 9.56 24.07 -30.66
N GLY A 175 10.44 24.24 -29.66
CA GLY A 175 10.03 24.74 -28.35
C GLY A 175 9.60 26.20 -28.37
N MET A 176 10.19 27.02 -29.26
CA MET A 176 9.69 28.38 -29.53
C MET A 176 8.27 28.38 -30.10
N LYS A 177 7.95 27.49 -31.06
CA LYS A 177 6.57 27.36 -31.58
C LYS A 177 5.60 26.92 -30.48
N LYS A 178 6.01 25.97 -29.64
CA LYS A 178 5.22 25.52 -28.49
C LYS A 178 4.96 26.68 -27.51
N ALA A 179 5.98 27.48 -27.20
CA ALA A 179 5.84 28.65 -26.32
C ALA A 179 4.85 29.68 -26.90
N VAL A 180 4.92 29.96 -28.21
CA VAL A 180 3.98 30.86 -28.90
C VAL A 180 2.55 30.32 -28.81
N VAL A 181 2.33 29.05 -29.11
CA VAL A 181 1.00 28.42 -29.02
C VAL A 181 0.47 28.45 -27.58
N MET A 182 1.31 28.13 -26.60
CA MET A 182 0.94 28.19 -25.18
C MET A 182 0.60 29.62 -24.75
N SER A 183 1.33 30.62 -25.23
CA SER A 183 1.05 32.03 -24.95
C SER A 183 -0.29 32.48 -25.51
N GLU A 184 -0.64 32.03 -26.73
CA GLU A 184 -1.93 32.31 -27.37
C GLU A 184 -3.09 31.64 -26.61
N ILE A 185 -2.92 30.39 -26.17
CA ILE A 185 -3.94 29.67 -25.39
C ILE A 185 -4.17 30.33 -24.03
N LEU A 186 -3.11 30.77 -23.35
CA LEU A 186 -3.21 31.42 -22.05
C LEU A 186 -3.89 32.79 -22.15
N GLN A 187 -3.56 33.60 -23.16
CA GLN A 187 -4.19 34.89 -23.41
C GLN A 187 -5.67 34.80 -23.82
N ARG A 188 -6.11 33.67 -24.37
CA ARG A 188 -7.53 33.44 -24.68
C ARG A 188 -8.36 33.06 -23.46
N ARG A 189 -7.74 32.51 -22.41
CA ARG A 189 -8.44 31.97 -21.23
C ARG A 189 -8.47 32.95 -20.05
N PHE A 190 -7.47 33.81 -19.93
CA PHE A 190 -7.31 34.82 -18.88
C PHE A 190 -7.26 36.21 -19.50
#